data_AF-A0A939XWJ2-F1
#
_entry.id   AF-A0A939XWJ2-F1
#
_cell.length_a   1.000
_cell.length_b   1.000
_cell.length_c   1.000
_cell.angle_alpha   90.00
_cell.angle_beta   90.00
_cell.angle_gamma   90.00
#
_symmetry.space_group_name_H-M   'P 1'
#
loop_
_entity.id
_entity.type
_entity.pdbx_description
1 polymer ?
#
loop_
_entity_poly.entity_id
_entity_poly.type
_entity_poly.pdbx_seq_one_letter_code
_entity_poly.pdbx_strand_id
1 'polypeptide(L)'
;MASKKYIEARDNLVKAIDLANEVFLEYPHGKTKEFVDAFIEFHNYTKNKTLNPTRSFQTLQSLNHLIEAFFTYFQEGAGPDVDEFWRRIKEANLPYERENKLEKIMKRGRIRNDIEYDYVIDTIVPFQQEGILSDEDVKKLNEMIEKFEN
;
A
#
# COMPACT_ATOMS: atom_id res chain seq x y z
N MET A 1 10.45 18.73 -23.34
CA MET A 1 11.07 17.74 -22.42
C MET A 1 10.21 17.67 -21.17
N ALA A 2 10.12 16.49 -20.56
CA ALA A 2 9.40 16.35 -19.29
C ALA A 2 10.08 17.16 -18.17
N SER A 3 9.30 17.60 -17.19
CA SER A 3 9.84 18.38 -16.06
C SER A 3 10.69 17.49 -15.14
N LYS A 4 11.61 18.09 -14.39
CA LYS A 4 12.41 17.38 -13.38
C LYS A 4 11.52 16.64 -12.37
N LYS A 5 10.46 17.30 -11.89
CA LYS A 5 9.47 16.72 -10.98
C LYS A 5 8.78 15.49 -11.56
N TYR A 6 8.45 15.54 -12.86
CA TYR A 6 7.86 14.38 -13.55
C TYR A 6 8.83 13.21 -13.62
N ILE A 7 10.10 13.47 -13.99
CA ILE A 7 11.13 12.42 -14.10
C ILE A 7 11.35 11.76 -12.73
N GLU A 8 11.47 12.55 -11.67
CA GLU A 8 11.62 12.06 -10.30
C GLU A 8 10.42 11.21 -9.85
N ALA A 9 9.19 11.70 -10.04
CA ALA A 9 7.99 10.93 -9.69
C ALA A 9 7.85 9.64 -10.51
N ARG A 10 8.23 9.68 -11.80
CA ARG A 10 8.25 8.51 -12.68
C ARG A 10 9.22 7.46 -12.16
N ASP A 11 10.44 7.87 -11.82
CA ASP A 11 11.48 6.96 -11.35
C ASP A 11 11.12 6.34 -9.99
N ASN A 12 10.50 7.12 -9.10
CA ASN A 12 9.95 6.61 -7.85
C ASN A 12 8.86 5.55 -8.07
N LEU A 13 7.93 5.77 -9.00
CA LEU A 13 6.90 4.79 -9.32
C LEU A 13 7.51 3.51 -9.91
N VAL A 14 8.47 3.64 -10.83
CA VAL A 14 9.16 2.47 -11.40
C VAL A 14 9.84 1.64 -10.32
N LYS A 15 10.53 2.29 -9.38
CA LYS A 15 11.18 1.61 -8.25
C LYS A 15 10.16 0.94 -7.34
N ALA A 16 9.03 1.58 -7.04
CA ALA A 16 7.96 0.98 -6.25
C ALA A 16 7.39 -0.28 -6.93
N ILE A 17 7.19 -0.25 -8.26
CA ILE A 17 6.71 -1.42 -9.03
C ILE A 17 7.72 -2.58 -8.97
N ASP A 18 9.01 -2.29 -9.08
CA ASP A 18 10.04 -3.32 -8.98
C ASP A 18 10.05 -3.98 -7.60
N LEU A 19 9.97 -3.19 -6.53
CA LEU A 19 9.85 -3.72 -5.17
C LEU A 19 8.59 -4.58 -5.01
N ALA A 20 7.45 -4.16 -5.55
CA ALA A 20 6.23 -4.96 -5.51
C ALA A 20 6.42 -6.33 -6.19
N ASN A 21 7.01 -6.36 -7.38
CA ASN A 21 7.28 -7.62 -8.08
C ASN A 21 8.21 -8.53 -7.27
N GLU A 22 9.26 -7.99 -6.66
CA GLU A 22 10.14 -8.76 -5.77
C GLU A 22 9.36 -9.37 -4.60
N VAL A 23 8.52 -8.59 -3.93
CA VAL A 23 7.70 -9.06 -2.82
C VAL A 23 6.76 -10.19 -3.26
N PHE A 24 6.05 -10.03 -4.37
CA PHE A 24 5.14 -11.07 -4.88
C PHE A 24 5.86 -12.38 -5.25
N LEU A 25 7.11 -12.30 -5.72
CA LEU A 25 7.92 -13.47 -6.08
C LEU A 25 8.51 -14.18 -4.85
N GLU A 26 8.96 -13.41 -3.85
CA GLU A 26 9.57 -13.95 -2.63
C GLU A 26 8.53 -14.42 -1.61
N TYR A 27 7.35 -13.80 -1.60
CA TYR A 27 6.35 -13.93 -0.54
C TYR A 27 4.94 -14.18 -1.09
N PRO A 28 4.69 -15.29 -1.82
CA PRO A 28 3.35 -15.56 -2.36
C PRO A 28 2.30 -15.82 -1.27
N HIS A 29 2.67 -16.19 -0.03
CA HIS A 29 1.78 -16.33 1.14
C HIS A 29 0.38 -16.89 0.87
N GLY A 30 0.30 -18.10 0.32
CA GLY A 30 -0.98 -18.77 0.06
C GLY A 30 -1.72 -18.29 -1.20
N LYS A 31 -1.19 -17.30 -1.92
CA LYS A 31 -1.66 -16.92 -3.25
C LYS A 31 -1.28 -17.99 -4.25
N THR A 32 -2.18 -18.26 -5.20
CA THR A 32 -1.89 -19.19 -6.29
C THR A 32 -0.90 -18.57 -7.27
N LYS A 33 -0.26 -19.43 -8.08
CA LYS A 33 0.64 -18.96 -9.13
C LYS A 33 -0.08 -18.02 -10.10
N GLU A 34 -1.32 -18.35 -10.46
CA GLU A 34 -2.14 -17.55 -11.38
C GLU A 34 -2.43 -16.16 -10.81
N PHE A 35 -2.65 -16.07 -9.49
CA PHE A 35 -2.83 -14.79 -8.81
C PHE A 35 -1.56 -13.94 -8.89
N VAL A 36 -0.42 -14.54 -8.55
CA VAL A 36 0.89 -13.85 -8.59
C VAL A 36 1.23 -13.39 -10.01
N ASP A 37 1.04 -14.26 -11.00
CA ASP A 37 1.30 -13.95 -12.41
C ASP A 37 0.44 -12.77 -12.89
N ALA A 38 -0.85 -12.73 -12.53
CA ALA A 38 -1.75 -11.64 -12.92
C ALA A 38 -1.32 -10.29 -12.34
N PHE A 39 -0.87 -10.25 -11.08
CA PHE A 39 -0.34 -9.03 -10.46
C PHE A 39 0.96 -8.58 -11.13
N ILE A 40 1.89 -9.50 -11.38
CA ILE A 40 3.15 -9.19 -12.07
C ILE A 40 2.89 -8.67 -13.49
N GLU A 41 1.92 -9.23 -14.21
CA GLU A 41 1.52 -8.75 -15.54
C GLU A 41 0.99 -7.30 -15.46
N PHE A 42 0.09 -7.02 -14.51
CA PHE A 42 -0.44 -5.67 -14.27
C PHE A 42 0.68 -4.67 -13.89
N HIS A 43 1.61 -5.07 -13.03
CA HIS A 43 2.77 -4.27 -12.64
C HIS A 43 3.66 -3.95 -13.85
N ASN A 44 3.98 -4.94 -14.67
CA ASN A 44 4.80 -4.76 -15.86
C ASN A 44 4.11 -3.88 -16.92
N TYR A 45 2.79 -4.05 -17.09
CA TYR A 45 1.99 -3.16 -17.91
C TYR A 45 2.08 -1.71 -17.42
N THR A 46 1.90 -1.48 -16.11
CA THR A 46 1.97 -0.16 -15.50
C THR A 46 3.36 0.45 -15.63
N LYS A 47 4.43 -0.33 -15.37
CA LYS A 47 5.82 0.09 -15.54
C LYS A 47 6.11 0.49 -16.98
N ASN A 48 5.61 -0.26 -17.96
CA ASN A 48 5.76 0.08 -19.37
C ASN A 48 5.04 1.39 -19.72
N LYS A 49 3.82 1.62 -19.20
CA LYS A 49 3.10 2.91 -19.40
C LYS A 49 3.83 4.09 -18.76
N THR A 50 4.45 3.87 -17.62
CA THR A 50 5.24 4.87 -16.89
C THR A 50 6.55 5.22 -17.63
N LEU A 51 7.22 4.23 -18.21
CA LEU A 51 8.49 4.42 -18.95
C LEU A 51 8.28 4.92 -20.38
N ASN A 52 7.19 4.50 -21.04
CA ASN A 52 6.89 4.79 -22.45
C ASN A 52 5.56 5.55 -22.64
N PRO A 53 5.34 6.69 -21.96
CA PRO A 53 4.15 7.50 -22.13
C PRO A 53 4.18 8.20 -23.50
N THR A 54 3.02 8.33 -24.14
CA THR A 54 2.92 9.26 -25.29
C THR A 54 3.17 10.69 -24.79
N ARG A 55 3.62 11.57 -25.70
CA ARG A 55 4.02 12.94 -25.33
C ARG A 55 2.92 13.72 -24.58
N SER A 56 1.65 13.48 -24.88
CA SER A 56 0.50 14.11 -24.21
C SER A 56 0.30 13.63 -22.76
N PHE A 57 0.81 12.45 -22.41
CA PHE A 57 0.72 11.87 -21.06
C PHE A 57 1.98 12.05 -20.23
N GLN A 58 2.98 12.81 -20.71
CA GLN A 58 4.17 13.20 -19.94
C GLN A 58 3.85 14.35 -18.98
N THR A 59 2.80 14.18 -18.17
CA THR A 59 2.34 15.16 -17.19
C THR A 59 2.23 14.52 -15.82
N LEU A 60 2.38 15.31 -14.75
CA LEU A 60 2.19 14.82 -13.39
C LEU A 60 0.77 14.30 -13.16
N GLN A 61 -0.24 14.92 -13.75
CA GLN A 61 -1.63 14.47 -13.61
C GLN A 61 -1.82 13.06 -14.19
N SER A 62 -1.34 12.81 -15.41
CA SER A 62 -1.44 11.48 -16.02
C SER A 62 -0.65 10.43 -15.25
N LEU A 63 0.52 10.81 -14.70
CA LEU A 63 1.32 9.91 -13.87
C LEU A 63 0.62 9.61 -12.53
N ASN A 64 -0.03 10.60 -11.91
CA ASN A 64 -0.76 10.41 -10.67
C ASN A 64 -1.89 9.37 -10.81
N HIS A 65 -2.57 9.32 -11.96
CA HIS A 65 -3.55 8.27 -12.20
C HIS A 65 -2.94 6.86 -12.25
N LEU A 66 -1.70 6.72 -12.75
CA LEU A 66 -0.98 5.45 -12.71
C LEU A 66 -0.51 5.10 -11.29
N ILE A 67 -0.06 6.10 -10.52
CA ILE A 67 0.29 5.95 -9.11
C ILE A 67 -0.94 5.46 -8.33
N GLU A 68 -2.07 6.16 -8.44
CA GLU A 68 -3.33 5.78 -7.77
C GLU A 68 -3.74 4.36 -8.13
N ALA A 69 -3.79 4.02 -9.42
CA ALA A 69 -4.18 2.69 -9.88
C ALA A 69 -3.24 1.57 -9.39
N PHE A 70 -1.94 1.84 -9.31
CA PHE A 70 -0.97 0.87 -8.79
C PHE A 70 -1.11 0.68 -7.28
N PHE A 71 -1.23 1.78 -6.52
CA PHE A 71 -1.27 1.73 -5.06
C PHE A 71 -2.62 1.28 -4.49
N THR A 72 -3.72 1.25 -5.27
CA THR A 72 -5.04 0.81 -4.77
C THR A 72 -4.98 -0.52 -4.02
N TYR A 73 -4.33 -1.54 -4.59
CA TYR A 73 -4.19 -2.85 -3.92
C TYR A 73 -3.46 -2.73 -2.58
N PHE A 74 -2.35 -2.00 -2.53
CA PHE A 74 -1.55 -1.86 -1.31
C PHE A 74 -2.19 -0.95 -0.25
N GLN A 75 -3.07 -0.03 -0.66
CA GLN A 75 -3.82 0.86 0.24
C GLN A 75 -5.09 0.19 0.81
N GLU A 76 -5.68 -0.74 0.07
CA GLU A 76 -6.93 -1.41 0.46
C GLU A 76 -6.71 -2.83 0.98
N GLY A 77 -5.64 -3.47 0.54
CA GLY A 77 -5.26 -4.80 0.95
C GLY A 77 -4.64 -4.85 2.34
N ALA A 78 -4.61 -6.08 2.85
CA ALA A 78 -3.94 -6.45 4.07
C ALA A 78 -3.22 -7.79 3.87
N GLY A 79 -2.31 -8.11 4.77
CA GLY A 79 -1.56 -9.36 4.77
C GLY A 79 -0.06 -9.18 4.48
N PRO A 80 0.71 -10.28 4.61
CA PRO A 80 2.16 -10.17 4.71
C PRO A 80 2.87 -9.59 3.48
N ASP A 81 2.33 -9.79 2.27
CA ASP A 81 2.86 -9.19 1.05
C ASP A 81 2.63 -7.67 1.00
N VAL A 82 1.48 -7.20 1.49
CA VAL A 82 1.19 -5.76 1.56
C VAL A 82 2.08 -5.10 2.62
N ASP A 83 2.25 -5.75 3.78
CA ASP A 83 3.09 -5.23 4.86
C ASP A 83 4.57 -5.21 4.47
N GLU A 84 5.06 -6.29 3.83
CA GLU A 84 6.42 -6.35 3.32
C GLU A 84 6.67 -5.30 2.23
N PHE A 85 5.69 -5.05 1.36
CA PHE A 85 5.78 -3.98 0.37
C PHE A 85 5.95 -2.61 1.05
N TRP A 86 5.12 -2.26 2.02
CA TRP A 86 5.21 -0.97 2.72
C TRP A 86 6.52 -0.83 3.51
N ARG A 87 6.99 -1.92 4.13
CA ARG A 87 8.32 -1.96 4.76
C ARG A 87 9.42 -1.60 3.75
N ARG A 88 9.42 -2.22 2.55
CA ARG A 88 10.40 -1.93 1.50
C ARG A 88 10.29 -0.52 0.93
N ILE A 89 9.08 0.03 0.78
CA ILE A 89 8.87 1.44 0.39
C ILE A 89 9.58 2.38 1.37
N LYS A 90 9.40 2.14 2.67
CA LYS A 90 10.03 2.93 3.74
C LYS A 90 11.56 2.81 3.71
N GLU A 91 12.09 1.58 3.63
CA GLU A 91 13.53 1.33 3.56
C GLU A 91 14.20 1.92 2.30
N ALA A 92 13.45 1.94 1.20
CA ALA A 92 13.89 2.52 -0.06
C ALA A 92 13.86 4.06 -0.08
N ASN A 93 13.38 4.71 1.00
CA ASN A 93 13.12 6.15 1.12
C ASN A 93 12.26 6.69 -0.04
N LEU A 94 11.22 5.94 -0.42
CA LEU A 94 10.28 6.37 -1.46
C LEU A 94 9.19 7.28 -0.86
N PRO A 95 8.67 8.27 -1.62
CA PRO A 95 7.73 9.27 -1.10
C PRO A 95 6.28 8.78 -1.12
N TYR A 96 6.05 7.52 -0.74
CA TYR A 96 4.73 6.91 -0.69
C TYR A 96 4.46 6.44 0.73
N GLU A 97 3.24 6.69 1.20
CA GLU A 97 2.82 6.38 2.56
C GLU A 97 1.52 5.59 2.53
N ARG A 98 1.41 4.63 3.45
CA ARG A 98 0.18 3.88 3.66
C ARG A 98 -0.82 4.77 4.38
N GLU A 99 -2.05 4.86 3.87
CA GLU A 99 -3.09 5.65 4.49
C GLU A 99 -3.55 5.00 5.80
N ASN A 100 -3.48 5.75 6.90
CA ASN A 100 -3.96 5.26 8.20
C ASN A 100 -5.49 5.34 8.31
N LYS A 101 -6.19 4.32 7.78
CA LYS A 101 -7.66 4.23 7.92
C LYS A 101 -8.11 3.98 9.37
N LEU A 102 -7.22 3.57 10.28
CA LEU A 102 -7.53 3.39 11.70
C LEU A 102 -7.85 4.71 12.39
N GLU A 103 -7.32 5.85 11.92
CA GLU A 103 -7.62 7.16 12.51
C GLU A 103 -9.12 7.42 12.60
N LYS A 104 -9.86 7.04 11.55
CA LYS A 104 -11.31 7.23 11.50
C LYS A 104 -12.04 6.33 12.49
N ILE A 105 -11.56 5.10 12.68
CA ILE A 105 -12.10 4.13 13.65
C ILE A 105 -11.82 4.63 15.08
N MET A 106 -10.57 5.02 15.35
CA MET A 106 -10.13 5.54 16.64
C MET A 106 -10.85 6.82 17.04
N LYS A 107 -10.96 7.80 16.12
CA LYS A 107 -11.69 9.05 16.34
C LYS A 107 -13.16 8.80 16.71
N ARG A 108 -13.74 7.74 16.18
CA ARG A 108 -15.12 7.34 16.46
C ARG A 108 -15.26 6.55 17.76
N GLY A 109 -14.19 5.89 18.23
CA GLY A 109 -14.16 5.16 19.48
C GLY A 109 -14.85 3.79 19.46
N ARG A 110 -15.18 3.24 18.28
CA ARG A 110 -15.79 1.90 18.14
C ARG A 110 -15.60 1.29 16.75
N ILE A 111 -15.47 -0.03 16.70
CA ILE A 111 -15.57 -0.88 15.50
C ILE A 111 -17.07 -1.07 15.16
N ARG A 112 -17.46 -0.96 13.89
CA ARG A 112 -18.89 -0.98 13.47
C ARG A 112 -19.34 -2.30 12.87
N ASN A 113 -18.43 -3.06 12.28
CA ASN A 113 -18.74 -4.27 11.53
C ASN A 113 -17.49 -5.14 11.39
N ASP A 114 -17.69 -6.36 10.91
CA ASP A 114 -16.64 -7.38 10.76
C ASP A 114 -15.51 -6.92 9.82
N ILE A 115 -15.83 -6.14 8.78
CA ILE A 115 -14.81 -5.61 7.85
C ILE A 115 -13.83 -4.67 8.57
N GLU A 116 -14.35 -3.77 9.42
CA GLU A 116 -13.48 -2.90 10.22
C GLU A 116 -12.75 -3.70 11.32
N TYR A 117 -13.37 -4.73 11.87
CA TYR A 117 -12.73 -5.62 12.84
C TYR A 117 -11.52 -6.32 12.21
N ASP A 118 -11.70 -6.99 11.07
CA ASP A 118 -10.65 -7.68 10.32
C ASP A 118 -9.52 -6.71 9.98
N TYR A 119 -9.86 -5.53 9.47
CA TYR A 119 -8.88 -4.50 9.16
C TYR A 119 -8.07 -4.07 10.39
N VAL A 120 -8.72 -3.87 11.55
CA VAL A 120 -8.01 -3.49 12.80
C VAL A 120 -7.08 -4.61 13.23
N ILE A 121 -7.54 -5.86 13.25
CA ILE A 121 -6.72 -7.03 13.61
C ILE A 121 -5.50 -7.14 12.69
N ASP A 122 -5.73 -7.04 11.38
CA ASP A 122 -4.69 -7.22 10.37
C ASP A 122 -3.65 -6.10 10.38
N THR A 123 -4.02 -4.88 10.80
CA THR A 123 -3.14 -3.70 10.67
C THR A 123 -2.54 -3.20 11.97
N ILE A 124 -3.06 -3.57 13.15
CA ILE A 124 -2.57 -3.04 14.43
C ILE A 124 -1.07 -3.30 14.65
N VAL A 125 -0.60 -4.53 14.39
CA VAL A 125 0.81 -4.91 14.57
C VAL A 125 1.70 -4.27 13.49
N PRO A 126 1.40 -4.40 12.18
CA PRO A 126 2.19 -3.73 11.14
C PRO A 126 2.30 -2.22 11.37
N PHE A 127 1.19 -1.54 11.70
CA PHE A 127 1.21 -0.09 11.85
C PHE A 127 1.99 0.37 13.09
N GLN A 128 2.01 -0.42 14.17
CA GLN A 128 2.88 -0.14 15.31
C GLN A 128 4.36 -0.27 14.92
N GLN A 129 4.72 -1.33 14.19
CA GLN A 129 6.11 -1.55 13.73
C GLN A 129 6.57 -0.48 12.73
N GLU A 130 5.65 0.01 11.90
CA GLU A 130 5.88 1.10 10.95
C GLU A 130 5.96 2.46 11.65
N GLY A 131 5.60 2.57 12.92
CA GLY A 131 5.56 3.81 13.69
C GLY A 131 4.37 4.71 13.35
N ILE A 132 3.36 4.17 12.67
CA ILE A 132 2.08 4.84 12.37
C ILE A 132 1.21 4.89 13.62
N LEU A 133 1.25 3.84 14.45
CA LEU A 133 0.56 3.79 15.74
C LEU A 133 1.54 3.93 16.90
N SER A 134 1.15 4.71 17.91
CA SER A 134 1.82 4.70 19.21
C SER A 134 1.32 3.55 20.10
N ASP A 135 2.04 3.23 21.16
CA ASP A 135 1.60 2.23 22.16
C ASP A 135 0.23 2.58 22.77
N GLU A 136 -0.06 3.89 22.91
CA GLU A 136 -1.33 4.38 23.42
C GLU A 136 -2.47 4.17 22.39
N ASP A 137 -2.18 4.29 21.10
CA ASP A 137 -3.16 4.00 20.04
C ASP A 137 -3.47 2.51 19.97
N VAL A 138 -2.45 1.65 20.10
CA VAL A 138 -2.60 0.20 20.16
C VAL A 138 -3.48 -0.20 21.35
N LYS A 139 -3.25 0.39 22.52
CA LYS A 139 -4.08 0.15 23.70
C LYS A 139 -5.55 0.49 23.46
N LYS A 140 -5.84 1.65 22.87
CA LYS A 140 -7.22 2.07 22.54
C LYS A 140 -7.88 1.12 21.53
N LEU A 141 -7.13 0.66 20.54
CA LEU A 141 -7.64 -0.30 19.55
C LEU A 141 -7.98 -1.65 20.20
N ASN A 142 -7.13 -2.16 21.10
CA ASN A 142 -7.41 -3.39 21.86
C ASN A 142 -8.69 -3.25 22.72
N GLU A 143 -8.90 -2.11 23.39
CA GLU A 143 -10.14 -1.86 24.12
C GLU A 143 -11.39 -1.84 23.20
N MET A 144 -11.24 -1.42 21.93
CA MET A 144 -12.33 -1.44 20.96
C MET A 144 -12.60 -2.84 20.41
N ILE A 145 -11.56 -3.66 20.24
CA ILE A 145 -11.65 -5.08 19.87
C ILE A 145 -12.43 -5.83 20.94
N GLU A 146 -12.03 -5.73 22.21
CA GLU A 146 -12.71 -6.39 23.33
C GLU A 146 -14.20 -6.01 23.41
N LYS A 147 -14.54 -4.73 23.18
CA LYS A 147 -15.93 -4.26 23.17
C LYS A 147 -16.76 -4.76 21.98
N PHE A 148 -16.12 -5.14 20.88
CA PHE A 148 -16.81 -5.65 19.71
C PHE A 148 -17.08 -7.16 19.83
N GLU A 149 -16.18 -7.89 20.50
CA GLU A 149 -16.28 -9.33 20.73
C GLU A 149 -17.27 -9.73 21.84
N ASN A 150 -17.66 -8.80 22.71
CA ASN A 150 -18.61 -8.99 23.82
C ASN A 150 -19.99 -8.40 23.54
#